data_AF-A0A8J7NB91-F1
#
_entry.id   AF-A0A8J7NB91-F1
#
_cell.length_a   1.000
_cell.length_b   1.000
_cell.length_c   1.000
_cell.angle_alpha   90.00
_cell.angle_beta   90.00
_cell.angle_gamma   90.00
#
_symmetry.space_group_name_H-M   'P 1'
#
loop_
_entity.id
_entity.type
_entity.pdbx_description
1 polymer ?
#
loop_
_entity_poly.entity_id
_entity_poly.type
_entity_poly.pdbx_seq_one_letter_code
_entity_poly.pdbx_strand_id
1 'polypeptide(L)'
;MRILGKPVPKKPIKVKIVGEADEAYSELKRVVKEEIAKGITSSENQTLLRGIENAIKILKENIHIGRQWEKDQIPKKYIEKYDVRNLWRIELPLRWRLIYTMRSSEIEIINLILDFYNHKEYDKTFGYKKK
;
A
#
# COMPACT_ATOMS: atom_id res chain seq x y z
N MET A 1 8.44 -8.33 42.76
CA MET A 1 7.93 -9.43 41.91
C MET A 1 7.38 -8.81 40.63
N ARG A 2 8.11 -8.89 39.52
CA ARG A 2 7.73 -8.27 38.23
C ARG A 2 6.82 -9.26 37.50
N ILE A 3 5.54 -8.96 37.37
CA ILE A 3 4.63 -9.78 36.57
C ILE A 3 5.08 -9.63 35.12
N LEU A 4 5.78 -10.62 34.60
CA LEU A 4 6.02 -10.76 33.17
C LEU A 4 4.64 -10.94 32.53
N GLY A 5 4.11 -9.87 31.93
CA GLY A 5 2.89 -9.93 31.14
C GLY A 5 3.05 -11.03 30.11
N LYS A 6 2.09 -11.96 30.07
CA LYS A 6 2.06 -13.04 29.09
C LYS A 6 2.25 -12.44 27.69
N PRO A 7 3.07 -13.05 26.81
CA PRO A 7 3.19 -12.56 25.44
C PRO A 7 1.80 -12.55 24.81
N VAL A 8 1.34 -11.35 24.43
CA VAL A 8 0.10 -11.20 23.68
C VAL A 8 0.32 -11.94 22.35
N PRO A 9 -0.53 -12.92 21.99
CA PRO A 9 -0.36 -13.64 20.72
C PRO A 9 -0.36 -12.62 19.57
N LYS A 10 0.67 -12.71 18.72
CA LYS A 10 0.82 -11.80 17.57
C LYS A 10 -0.39 -12.05 16.65
N LYS A 11 -1.27 -11.05 16.52
CA LYS A 11 -2.46 -11.14 15.67
C LYS A 11 -2.03 -11.49 14.22
N PRO A 12 -2.73 -12.39 13.52
CA PRO A 12 -2.49 -12.60 12.09
C PRO A 12 -2.64 -11.28 11.33
N ILE A 13 -1.71 -11.05 10.40
CA ILE A 13 -1.70 -9.88 9.53
C ILE A 13 -2.12 -10.33 8.12
N LYS A 14 -3.16 -9.69 7.59
CA LYS A 14 -3.62 -9.87 6.21
C LYS A 14 -3.37 -8.60 5.42
N VAL A 15 -3.04 -8.77 4.15
CA VAL A 15 -2.94 -7.67 3.18
C VAL A 15 -3.95 -7.94 2.08
N LYS A 16 -4.81 -6.96 1.80
CA LYS A 16 -5.79 -7.01 0.71
C LYS A 16 -5.59 -5.80 -0.18
N ILE A 17 -5.58 -6.01 -1.48
CA ILE A 17 -5.66 -4.93 -2.48
C ILE A 17 -7.14 -4.76 -2.80
N VAL A 18 -7.63 -3.53 -2.79
CA VAL A 18 -9.07 -3.24 -2.93
C VAL A 18 -9.31 -2.04 -3.83
N GLY A 19 -10.49 -1.98 -4.44
CA GLY A 19 -10.91 -0.85 -5.27
C GLY A 19 -9.98 -0.60 -6.45
N GLU A 20 -9.65 0.67 -6.70
CA GLU A 20 -8.83 1.12 -7.83
C GLU A 20 -7.44 0.48 -7.86
N ALA A 21 -6.84 0.20 -6.69
CA ALA A 21 -5.56 -0.51 -6.62
C ALA A 21 -5.63 -1.93 -7.16
N ASP A 22 -6.75 -2.65 -7.00
CA ASP A 22 -6.85 -4.05 -7.42
C ASP A 22 -6.89 -4.15 -8.96
N GLU A 23 -7.61 -3.22 -9.59
CA GLU A 23 -7.66 -3.06 -11.04
C GLU A 23 -6.26 -2.70 -11.59
N ALA A 24 -5.63 -1.66 -11.02
CA ALA A 24 -4.29 -1.23 -11.44
C ALA A 24 -3.23 -2.33 -11.25
N TYR A 25 -3.29 -3.08 -10.15
CA TYR A 25 -2.39 -4.20 -9.89
C TYR A 25 -2.60 -5.36 -10.86
N SER A 26 -3.85 -5.68 -11.17
CA SER A 26 -4.19 -6.75 -12.11
C SER A 26 -3.74 -6.42 -13.52
N GLU A 27 -3.92 -5.18 -13.95
CA GLU A 27 -3.45 -4.71 -15.25
C GLU A 27 -1.91 -4.71 -15.33
N LEU A 28 -1.21 -4.23 -14.28
CA LEU A 28 0.25 -4.27 -14.24
C LEU A 28 0.80 -5.70 -14.36
N LYS A 29 0.19 -6.67 -13.67
CA LYS A 29 0.56 -8.09 -13.80
C LYS A 29 0.35 -8.60 -15.23
N ARG A 30 -0.73 -8.20 -15.90
CA ARG A 30 -1.00 -8.58 -17.29
C ARG A 30 0.08 -8.04 -18.22
N VAL A 31 0.40 -6.76 -18.12
CA VAL A 31 1.46 -6.11 -18.91
C VAL A 31 2.81 -6.78 -18.68
N VAL A 32 3.20 -7.00 -17.42
CA VAL A 32 4.47 -7.67 -17.09
C VAL A 32 4.52 -9.10 -17.65
N LYS A 33 3.41 -9.84 -17.61
CA LYS A 33 3.32 -11.18 -18.21
C LYS A 33 3.58 -11.14 -19.72
N GLU A 34 3.04 -10.14 -20.41
CA GLU A 34 3.25 -9.96 -21.86
C GLU A 34 4.69 -9.54 -22.19
N GLU A 35 5.30 -8.68 -21.37
CA GLU A 35 6.71 -8.32 -21.52
C GLU A 35 7.61 -9.54 -21.40
N ILE A 36 7.40 -10.36 -20.38
CA ILE A 36 8.16 -11.60 -20.17
C ILE A 36 7.97 -12.56 -21.36
N ALA A 37 6.75 -12.71 -21.87
CA ALA A 37 6.46 -13.54 -23.04
C ALA A 37 7.18 -13.05 -24.32
N LYS A 38 7.49 -11.75 -24.40
CA LYS A 38 8.27 -11.14 -25.50
C LYS A 38 9.78 -11.18 -25.27
N GLY A 39 10.25 -11.80 -24.20
CA GLY A 39 11.67 -11.86 -23.85
C GLY A 39 12.23 -10.57 -23.23
N ILE A 40 11.37 -9.64 -22.81
CA ILE A 40 11.80 -8.43 -22.10
C ILE A 40 12.15 -8.82 -20.67
N THR A 41 13.43 -8.74 -20.33
CA THR A 41 13.97 -9.15 -19.02
C THR A 41 14.04 -8.03 -17.99
N SER A 42 13.85 -6.77 -18.42
CA SER A 42 13.82 -5.62 -17.53
C SER A 42 12.98 -4.49 -18.13
N SER A 43 12.07 -3.93 -17.34
CA SER A 43 11.23 -2.80 -17.69
C SER A 43 10.86 -2.00 -16.43
N GLU A 44 10.32 -0.79 -16.64
CA GLU A 44 9.73 -0.01 -15.56
C GLU A 44 8.54 -0.73 -14.90
N ASN A 45 7.70 -1.40 -15.70
CA ASN A 45 6.55 -2.17 -15.22
C ASN A 45 6.98 -3.34 -14.32
N GLN A 46 7.99 -4.10 -14.73
CA GLN A 46 8.56 -5.18 -13.92
C GLN A 46 9.19 -4.65 -12.63
N THR A 47 9.84 -3.49 -12.70
CA THR A 47 10.44 -2.83 -11.52
C THR A 47 9.37 -2.37 -10.53
N LEU A 48 8.29 -1.77 -11.03
CA LEU A 48 7.15 -1.37 -10.21
C LEU A 48 6.46 -2.58 -9.58
N LEU A 49 6.19 -3.64 -10.35
CA LEU A 49 5.55 -4.86 -9.85
C LEU A 49 6.35 -5.48 -8.71
N ARG A 50 7.67 -5.66 -8.90
CA ARG A 50 8.56 -6.14 -7.83
C ARG A 50 8.53 -5.25 -6.59
N GLY A 51 8.48 -3.93 -6.78
CA GLY A 51 8.36 -2.96 -5.69
C GLY A 51 7.07 -3.16 -4.88
N ILE A 52 5.94 -3.32 -5.57
CA ILE A 52 4.63 -3.56 -4.95
C ILE A 52 4.62 -4.91 -4.21
N GLU A 53 5.09 -5.98 -4.85
CA GLU A 53 5.14 -7.32 -4.24
C GLU A 53 6.03 -7.36 -2.99
N ASN A 54 7.18 -6.66 -3.04
CA ASN A 54 8.05 -6.53 -1.88
C ASN A 54 7.36 -5.74 -0.75
N ALA A 55 6.69 -4.63 -1.05
CA ALA A 55 5.93 -3.88 -0.05
C ALA A 55 4.82 -4.73 0.59
N ILE A 56 4.08 -5.52 -0.21
CA ILE A 56 3.07 -6.47 0.28
C ILE A 56 3.69 -7.52 1.19
N LYS A 57 4.86 -8.07 0.84
CA LYS A 57 5.59 -9.04 1.66
C LYS A 57 5.94 -8.44 3.01
N ILE A 58 6.53 -7.24 3.03
CA ILE A 58 6.91 -6.55 4.27
C ILE A 58 5.67 -6.23 5.11
N LEU A 59 4.56 -5.80 4.50
CA LEU A 59 3.30 -5.51 5.22
C LEU A 59 2.72 -6.72 5.96
N LYS A 60 3.04 -7.95 5.54
CA LYS A 60 2.62 -9.17 6.25
C LYS A 60 3.43 -9.41 7.54
N GLU A 61 4.59 -8.79 7.67
CA GLU A 61 5.52 -8.97 8.80
C GLU A 61 5.53 -7.76 9.74
N ASN A 62 5.40 -6.55 9.17
CA ASN A 62 5.42 -5.27 9.85
C ASN A 62 4.32 -4.33 9.30
N ILE A 63 3.38 -3.94 10.16
CA ILE A 63 2.22 -3.11 9.81
C ILE A 63 2.52 -1.59 9.78
N HIS A 64 3.61 -1.17 10.42
CA HIS A 64 3.99 0.24 10.56
C HIS A 64 5.16 0.58 9.64
N ILE A 65 4.94 0.44 8.33
CA ILE A 65 5.97 0.76 7.32
C ILE A 65 5.57 1.97 6.49
N GLY A 66 6.57 2.75 6.09
CA GLY A 66 6.35 4.00 5.37
C GLY A 66 5.99 5.16 6.31
N ARG A 67 5.29 6.16 5.75
CA ARG A 67 4.92 7.39 6.46
C ARG A 67 3.41 7.44 6.65
N GLN A 68 2.97 7.68 7.88
CA GLN A 68 1.58 7.97 8.19
C GLN A 68 1.24 9.43 7.86
N TRP A 69 0.03 9.66 7.35
CA TRP A 69 -0.54 10.98 7.19
C TRP A 69 -1.14 11.51 8.49
N GLU A 70 -1.04 12.82 8.70
CA GLU A 70 -1.82 13.51 9.71
C GLU A 70 -3.32 13.42 9.36
N LYS A 71 -4.18 13.30 10.38
CA LYS A 71 -5.60 12.94 10.18
C LYS A 71 -6.36 13.97 9.33
N ASP A 72 -6.01 15.24 9.50
CA ASP A 72 -6.54 16.40 8.76
C ASP A 72 -6.03 16.49 7.32
N GLN A 73 -4.94 15.79 6.99
CA GLN A 73 -4.36 15.74 5.63
C GLN A 73 -4.87 14.55 4.80
N ILE A 74 -5.71 13.68 5.37
CA ILE A 74 -6.28 12.55 4.65
C ILE A 74 -7.29 13.05 3.59
N PRO A 75 -7.09 12.75 2.28
CA PRO A 75 -8.04 13.15 1.25
C PRO A 75 -9.45 12.59 1.50
N LYS A 76 -10.47 13.44 1.36
CA LYS A 76 -11.88 13.10 1.60
C LYS A 76 -12.34 11.83 0.89
N LYS A 77 -11.89 11.60 -0.34
CA LYS A 77 -12.26 10.41 -1.12
C LYS A 77 -11.98 9.09 -0.38
N TYR A 78 -10.92 9.04 0.44
CA TYR A 78 -10.61 7.83 1.20
C TYR A 78 -11.52 7.67 2.40
N ILE A 79 -11.87 8.79 3.05
CA ILE A 79 -12.81 8.80 4.18
C ILE A 79 -14.19 8.38 3.69
N GLU A 80 -14.67 8.97 2.59
CA GLU A 80 -16.00 8.72 2.04
C GLU A 80 -16.14 7.31 1.44
N LYS A 81 -15.14 6.82 0.71
CA LYS A 81 -15.20 5.51 0.02
C LYS A 81 -14.87 4.32 0.94
N TYR A 82 -14.01 4.53 1.94
CA TYR A 82 -13.45 3.43 2.72
C TYR A 82 -13.48 3.66 4.24
N ASP A 83 -14.14 4.69 4.77
CA ASP A 83 -14.17 5.03 6.20
C ASP A 83 -12.76 4.98 6.84
N VAL A 84 -11.76 5.53 6.16
CA VAL A 84 -10.38 5.48 6.67
C VAL A 84 -10.22 6.41 7.87
N ARG A 85 -9.58 5.90 8.93
CA ARG A 85 -9.20 6.68 10.12
C ARG A 85 -7.70 6.92 10.25
N ASN A 86 -6.94 6.27 9.37
CA ASN A 86 -5.51 6.40 9.21
C ASN A 86 -5.17 6.11 7.74
N LEU A 87 -4.13 6.78 7.24
CA LEU A 87 -3.64 6.59 5.89
C LEU A 87 -2.12 6.56 5.92
N TRP A 88 -1.54 5.62 5.20
CA TRP A 88 -0.10 5.38 5.14
C TRP A 88 0.37 5.41 3.70
N ARG A 89 1.63 5.78 3.52
CA ARG A 89 2.30 5.88 2.24
C ARG A 89 3.64 5.14 2.28
N ILE A 90 3.85 4.24 1.34
CA ILE A 90 5.15 3.59 1.11
C ILE A 90 5.70 4.12 -0.21
N GLU A 91 6.94 4.62 -0.20
CA GLU A 91 7.65 4.94 -1.45
C GLU A 91 8.01 3.64 -2.17
N LEU A 92 7.69 3.59 -3.45
CA LEU A 92 8.02 2.53 -4.38
C LEU A 92 9.07 3.04 -5.37
N PRO A 93 9.71 2.13 -6.16
CA PRO A 93 10.57 2.53 -7.25
C PRO A 93 9.91 3.51 -8.22
N LEU A 94 10.73 4.23 -9.00
CA LEU A 94 10.26 5.16 -10.05
C LEU A 94 9.35 6.28 -9.51
N ARG A 95 9.52 6.66 -8.23
CA ARG A 95 8.72 7.66 -7.51
C ARG A 95 7.23 7.32 -7.44
N TRP A 96 6.91 6.03 -7.48
CA TRP A 96 5.57 5.55 -7.18
C TRP A 96 5.32 5.53 -5.68
N ARG A 97 4.05 5.55 -5.28
CA ARG A 97 3.61 5.48 -3.89
C ARG A 97 2.47 4.50 -3.76
N LEU A 98 2.61 3.57 -2.82
CA LEU A 98 1.53 2.69 -2.37
C LEU A 98 0.82 3.37 -1.21
N ILE A 99 -0.50 3.53 -1.34
CA ILE A 99 -1.38 4.09 -0.31
C ILE A 99 -2.16 2.96 0.35
N TYR A 100 -2.09 2.87 1.68
CA TYR A 100 -2.83 1.85 2.42
C TYR A 100 -3.44 2.40 3.71
N THR A 101 -4.45 1.69 4.23
CA THR A 101 -5.01 1.91 5.57
C THR A 101 -4.92 0.63 6.38
N MET A 102 -4.73 0.77 7.69
CA MET A 102 -4.66 -0.35 8.61
C MET A 102 -5.94 -0.41 9.45
N ARG A 103 -6.55 -1.59 9.52
CA ARG A 103 -7.68 -1.90 10.41
C ARG A 103 -7.26 -2.99 11.39
N SER A 104 -7.41 -2.74 12.69
CA SER A 104 -7.16 -3.76 13.72
C SER A 104 -8.48 -4.15 14.38
N SER A 105 -8.68 -5.44 14.56
CA SER A 105 -9.73 -6.03 15.39
C SER A 105 -9.09 -6.82 16.54
N GLU A 106 -9.89 -7.45 17.41
CA GLU A 106 -9.37 -8.36 18.43
C GLU A 106 -8.68 -9.59 17.84
N ILE A 107 -9.13 -10.04 16.66
CA ILE A 107 -8.72 -11.31 16.05
C ILE A 107 -7.59 -11.11 15.04
N GLU A 108 -7.62 -10.04 14.25
CA GLU A 108 -6.67 -9.84 13.14
C GLU A 108 -6.36 -8.38 12.84
N ILE A 109 -5.28 -8.17 12.09
CA ILE A 109 -4.92 -6.88 11.48
C ILE A 109 -5.03 -7.00 9.97
N ILE A 110 -5.72 -6.06 9.33
CA ILE A 110 -5.88 -6.01 7.87
C ILE A 110 -5.28 -4.71 7.35
N ASN A 111 -4.28 -4.82 6.48
CA ASN A 111 -3.81 -3.73 5.64
C ASN A 111 -4.59 -3.74 4.32
N LEU A 112 -5.34 -2.67 4.06
CA LEU A 112 -6.07 -2.47 2.80
C LEU A 112 -5.26 -1.52 1.93
N ILE A 113 -4.71 -2.03 0.82
CA ILE A 113 -4.03 -1.23 -0.20
C ILE A 113 -5.11 -0.62 -1.08
N LEU A 114 -5.15 0.71 -1.10
CA LEU A 114 -6.24 1.50 -1.70
C LEU A 114 -5.87 2.04 -3.08
N ASP A 115 -4.60 2.46 -3.25
CA ASP A 115 -4.13 3.09 -4.48
C ASP A 115 -2.62 2.91 -4.71
N PHE A 116 -2.22 3.04 -5.98
CA PHE A 116 -0.84 3.26 -6.41
C PHE A 116 -0.78 4.56 -7.22
N TYR A 117 0.15 5.45 -6.89
CA TYR A 117 0.32 6.70 -7.63
C TYR A 117 1.72 6.91 -8.14
N ASN A 118 1.84 7.34 -9.39
CA ASN A 118 3.05 8.04 -9.81
C ASN A 118 3.12 9.43 -9.15
N HIS A 119 4.25 10.11 -9.31
CA HIS A 119 4.45 11.42 -8.68
C HIS A 119 3.38 12.47 -9.05
N LYS A 120 2.94 12.50 -10.31
CA LYS A 120 1.98 13.50 -10.81
C LYS A 120 0.58 13.28 -10.24
N GLU A 121 0.12 12.04 -10.23
CA GLU A 121 -1.19 11.67 -9.69
C GLU A 121 -1.24 11.83 -8.17
N TYR A 122 -0.12 11.53 -7.51
CA TYR A 122 0.04 11.75 -6.09
C TYR A 122 -0.13 13.22 -5.74
N ASP A 123 0.62 14.11 -6.41
CA ASP A 123 0.54 15.55 -6.14
C ASP A 123 -0.87 16.10 -6.35
N LYS A 124 -1.55 15.66 -7.43
CA LYS A 124 -2.95 16.03 -7.70
C LYS A 124 -3.90 15.54 -6.61
N THR A 125 -3.76 14.29 -6.18
CA THR A 125 -4.67 13.67 -5.20
C THR A 125 -4.51 14.28 -3.81
N PHE A 126 -3.30 14.66 -3.43
CA PHE A 126 -2.97 15.18 -2.11
C PHE A 126 -2.79 16.70 -2.06
N GLY A 127 -3.20 17.42 -3.11
CA GLY A 127 -3.29 18.87 -3.10
C GLY A 127 -1.95 19.61 -3.12
N TYR A 128 -0.87 18.96 -3.53
CA TYR A 128 0.42 19.62 -3.70
C TYR A 128 0.38 20.50 -4.96
N LYS A 129 0.61 21.80 -4.80
CA LYS A 129 0.81 22.71 -5.93
C LYS A 129 2.17 22.41 -6.56
N LYS A 130 2.23 22.28 -7.88
CA LYS A 130 3.50 22.24 -8.61
C LYS A 130 4.29 23.51 -8.24
N LYS A 131 5.52 23.34 -7.74
CA LYS A 131 6.49 24.43 -7.67
C LYS A 131 7.03 24.72 -9.06
#